data_AF-A0A7M7FZ84-F1
#
_entry.id   AF-A0A7M7FZ84-F1
#
_cell.length_a   1.000
_cell.length_b   1.000
_cell.length_c   1.000
_cell.angle_alpha   90.00
_cell.angle_beta   90.00
_cell.angle_gamma   90.00
#
_symmetry.space_group_name_H-M   'P 1'
#
loop_
_entity.id
_entity.type
_entity.pdbx_description
1 polymer ?
#
loop_
_entity_poly.entity_id
_entity_poly.type
_entity_poly.pdbx_seq_one_letter_code
_entity_poly.pdbx_strand_id
1 'polypeptide(L)'
;MSFIRIITPDSSEYRYFPITKSRLRLCVQAAHDARISLRTHLGGDSNVYEIIIGGWGNTMSAIKRNNQEQDVAEAETQNILGAHHMCNIWIQWFCDGTVNVGHLNGEVFLSYKDRNPFVINYIGVSTAWGATGEFLIEESPCTSIVVRQQLIETSHFWVDYNESSGIPQNAVMASEDGLYIGRTHHRDSLTPGGIRNNVCTIAWGGASHDKKDFQILCGRDVNWVKSWEGSVPLYALPAGESEDDYALFIGRVLHEGVYHIGKIQPNHQVCYIPVDGHEEPYIDYETLVICDYYAAEYIGR
;
A
#
# COMPACT_ATOMS: atom_id res chain seq x y z
N MET A 1 -21.65 5.19 -2.22
CA MET A 1 -20.40 4.45 -2.52
C MET A 1 -19.91 4.99 -3.85
N SER A 2 -18.73 5.59 -3.88
CA SER A 2 -18.06 5.99 -5.12
C SER A 2 -17.32 4.79 -5.71
N PHE A 3 -17.23 4.75 -7.03
CA PHE A 3 -16.55 3.69 -7.76
C PHE A 3 -15.55 4.31 -8.73
N ILE A 4 -14.36 3.73 -8.79
CA ILE A 4 -13.39 4.03 -9.85
C ILE A 4 -13.78 3.19 -11.07
N ARG A 5 -14.05 3.87 -12.19
CA ARG A 5 -14.39 3.23 -13.46
C ARG A 5 -13.13 3.05 -14.31
N ILE A 6 -12.84 1.80 -14.69
CA ILE A 6 -11.68 1.44 -15.52
C ILE A 6 -12.15 0.62 -16.72
N ILE A 7 -11.85 1.12 -17.92
CA ILE A 7 -12.09 0.38 -19.18
C ILE A 7 -10.79 -0.30 -19.58
N THR A 8 -10.86 -1.58 -19.94
CA THR A 8 -9.71 -2.39 -20.35
C THR A 8 -9.92 -2.87 -21.79
N PRO A 9 -8.93 -2.68 -22.68
CA PRO A 9 -8.94 -3.28 -24.00
C PRO A 9 -8.52 -4.75 -23.91
N ASP A 10 -8.62 -5.48 -25.03
CA ASP A 10 -7.97 -6.79 -25.20
C ASP A 10 -6.45 -6.61 -25.17
N SER A 11 -5.87 -6.79 -23.98
CA SER A 11 -4.44 -6.59 -23.74
C SER A 11 -3.98 -7.39 -22.53
N SER A 12 -2.77 -7.94 -22.62
CA SER A 12 -2.09 -8.52 -21.46
C SER A 12 -1.59 -7.46 -20.46
N GLU A 13 -1.68 -6.18 -20.80
CA GLU A 13 -1.25 -5.08 -19.93
C GLU A 13 -2.33 -4.73 -18.89
N TYR A 14 -1.89 -4.66 -17.64
CA TYR A 14 -2.73 -4.32 -16.50
C TYR A 14 -2.72 -2.83 -16.22
N ARG A 15 -3.87 -2.34 -15.75
CA ARG A 15 -3.99 -1.01 -15.15
C ARG A 15 -3.93 -1.13 -13.64
N TYR A 16 -2.84 -0.67 -13.04
CA TYR A 16 -2.57 -0.81 -11.61
C TYR A 16 -3.04 0.39 -10.79
N PHE A 17 -3.42 0.13 -9.55
CA PHE A 17 -3.70 1.13 -8.52
C PHE A 17 -3.36 0.56 -7.13
N PRO A 18 -2.97 1.43 -6.16
CA PRO A 18 -2.60 0.98 -4.82
C PRO A 18 -3.81 0.49 -4.03
N ILE A 19 -3.58 -0.42 -3.08
CA ILE A 19 -4.60 -0.91 -2.12
C ILE A 19 -4.01 -1.04 -0.72
N THR A 20 -4.80 -0.69 0.29
CA THR A 20 -4.41 -0.79 1.71
C THR A 20 -5.34 -1.67 2.53
N LYS A 21 -6.42 -2.18 1.92
CA LYS A 21 -7.34 -3.12 2.57
C LYS A 21 -7.02 -4.52 2.10
N SER A 22 -7.33 -5.51 2.94
CA SER A 22 -7.24 -6.91 2.56
C SER A 22 -8.45 -7.42 1.75
N ARG A 23 -9.33 -6.50 1.31
CA ARG A 23 -10.55 -6.77 0.56
C ARG A 23 -10.69 -5.82 -0.61
N LEU A 24 -11.16 -6.36 -1.72
CA LEU A 24 -11.57 -5.63 -2.90
C LEU A 24 -13.01 -6.02 -3.25
N ARG A 25 -13.87 -5.04 -3.54
CA ARG A 25 -15.15 -5.27 -4.20
C ARG A 25 -15.13 -4.60 -5.56
N LEU A 26 -15.61 -5.31 -6.56
CA LEU A 26 -15.63 -4.81 -7.92
C LEU A 26 -16.79 -5.38 -8.71
N CYS A 27 -17.24 -4.63 -9.70
CA CYS A 27 -18.17 -5.07 -10.72
C CYS A 27 -17.41 -5.18 -12.04
N VAL A 28 -17.59 -6.29 -12.77
CA VAL A 28 -17.00 -6.48 -14.09
C VAL A 28 -18.09 -6.69 -15.12
N GLN A 29 -18.03 -5.96 -16.23
CA GLN A 29 -18.75 -6.28 -17.45
C GLN A 29 -17.73 -6.62 -18.54
N ALA A 30 -17.68 -7.88 -18.93
CA ALA A 30 -16.82 -8.41 -19.99
C ALA A 30 -17.45 -9.71 -20.54
N ALA A 31 -17.18 -10.08 -21.78
CA ALA A 31 -17.70 -11.34 -22.32
C ALA A 31 -17.06 -12.58 -21.66
N HIS A 32 -15.78 -12.49 -21.31
CA HIS A 32 -14.96 -13.53 -20.68
C HIS A 32 -13.60 -12.91 -20.26
N ASP A 33 -12.70 -13.71 -19.68
CA ASP A 33 -11.28 -13.41 -19.45
C ASP A 33 -10.99 -12.08 -18.72
N ALA A 34 -11.78 -11.76 -17.69
CA ALA A 34 -11.44 -10.68 -16.78
C ALA A 34 -10.30 -11.11 -15.86
N ARG A 35 -9.28 -10.26 -15.72
CA ARG A 35 -8.09 -10.59 -14.93
C ARG A 35 -7.84 -9.55 -13.86
N ILE A 36 -7.50 -10.04 -12.67
CA ILE A 36 -7.14 -9.23 -11.51
C ILE A 36 -5.76 -9.68 -11.03
N SER A 37 -4.82 -8.74 -10.95
CA SER A 37 -3.45 -9.00 -10.46
C SER A 37 -3.31 -8.42 -9.06
N LEU A 38 -3.00 -9.25 -8.07
CA LEU A 38 -2.66 -8.84 -6.70
C LEU A 38 -1.13 -8.91 -6.57
N ARG A 39 -0.44 -7.80 -6.30
CA ARG A 39 1.04 -7.78 -6.33
C ARG A 39 1.69 -6.92 -5.25
N THR A 40 2.95 -7.22 -4.94
CA THR A 40 3.75 -6.49 -3.92
C THR A 40 4.29 -5.16 -4.44
N HIS A 41 4.83 -5.12 -5.66
CA HIS A 41 5.32 -3.91 -6.34
C HIS A 41 5.10 -4.01 -7.86
N LEU A 42 5.31 -2.93 -8.62
CA LEU A 42 5.05 -2.93 -10.08
C LEU A 42 6.19 -3.53 -10.92
N GLY A 43 7.37 -3.76 -10.34
CA GLY A 43 8.51 -4.41 -11.00
C GLY A 43 8.22 -5.83 -11.50
N GLY A 44 8.99 -6.29 -12.49
CA GLY A 44 8.80 -7.61 -13.12
C GLY A 44 9.15 -8.81 -12.23
N ASP A 45 9.91 -8.59 -11.17
CA ASP A 45 10.30 -9.55 -10.12
C ASP A 45 9.27 -9.64 -8.97
N SER A 46 8.14 -8.95 -9.10
CA SER A 46 7.09 -8.91 -8.08
C SER A 46 6.46 -10.27 -7.84
N ASN A 47 6.11 -10.54 -6.58
CA ASN A 47 5.21 -11.63 -6.27
C ASN A 47 3.78 -11.24 -6.69
N VAL A 48 3.11 -12.17 -7.37
CA VAL A 48 1.81 -11.92 -8.01
C VAL A 48 0.87 -13.11 -7.78
N TYR A 49 -0.37 -12.79 -7.39
CA TYR A 49 -1.52 -13.65 -7.65
C TYR A 49 -2.25 -13.10 -8.86
N GLU A 50 -2.37 -13.88 -9.92
CA GLU A 50 -3.23 -13.56 -11.06
C GLU A 50 -4.53 -14.34 -10.92
N ILE A 51 -5.63 -13.62 -10.73
CA ILE A 51 -6.98 -14.17 -10.64
C ILE A 51 -7.64 -13.97 -11.99
N ILE A 52 -8.06 -15.08 -12.60
CA ILE A 52 -8.77 -15.09 -13.89
C ILE A 52 -10.22 -15.44 -13.60
N ILE A 53 -11.14 -14.60 -14.05
CA ILE A 53 -12.59 -14.80 -13.92
C ILE A 53 -13.17 -15.03 -15.31
N GLY A 54 -13.92 -16.11 -15.46
CA GLY A 54 -14.53 -16.46 -16.75
C GLY A 54 -13.50 -16.73 -17.85
N GLY A 55 -12.39 -17.37 -17.53
CA GLY A 55 -11.43 -17.89 -18.51
C GLY A 55 -11.97 -19.11 -19.27
N TRP A 56 -11.18 -19.63 -20.21
CA TRP A 56 -11.51 -20.80 -21.04
C TRP A 56 -12.90 -20.68 -21.69
N GLY A 57 -13.18 -19.51 -22.28
CA GLY A 57 -14.48 -19.23 -22.88
C GLY A 57 -15.60 -19.09 -21.86
N ASN A 58 -15.32 -18.43 -20.73
CA ASN A 58 -16.28 -18.19 -19.65
C ASN A 58 -16.76 -19.46 -18.93
N THR A 59 -15.91 -20.49 -18.81
CA THR A 59 -16.27 -21.76 -18.17
C THR A 59 -15.62 -21.95 -16.81
N MET A 60 -14.46 -21.32 -16.58
CA MET A 60 -13.62 -21.56 -15.41
C MET A 60 -13.08 -20.24 -14.84
N SER A 61 -12.77 -20.25 -13.56
CA SER A 61 -12.00 -19.22 -12.89
C SER A 61 -10.80 -19.85 -12.21
N ALA A 62 -9.68 -19.13 -12.13
CA ALA A 62 -8.42 -19.67 -11.61
C ALA A 62 -7.61 -18.63 -10.85
N ILE A 63 -6.75 -19.13 -9.96
CA ILE A 63 -5.69 -18.35 -9.31
C ILE A 63 -4.36 -18.92 -9.78
N LYS A 64 -3.49 -18.07 -10.30
CA LYS A 64 -2.09 -18.34 -10.61
C LYS A 64 -1.20 -17.64 -9.63
N ARG A 65 -0.02 -18.21 -9.39
CA ARG A 65 1.02 -17.61 -8.55
C ARG A 65 2.31 -17.42 -9.35
N ASN A 66 2.87 -16.21 -9.33
CA ASN A 66 4.18 -15.86 -9.91
C ASN A 66 4.37 -16.36 -11.36
N ASN A 67 3.31 -16.32 -12.17
CA ASN A 67 3.29 -16.78 -13.56
C ASN A 67 3.77 -18.23 -13.74
N GLN A 68 3.56 -19.09 -12.73
CA GLN A 68 3.77 -20.53 -12.88
C GLN A 68 2.83 -21.13 -13.92
N GLU A 69 3.27 -22.19 -14.62
CA GLU A 69 2.47 -22.85 -15.65
C GLU A 69 1.20 -23.50 -15.09
N GLN A 70 1.26 -23.97 -13.84
CA GLN A 70 0.14 -24.63 -13.18
C GLN A 70 -0.64 -23.65 -12.30
N ASP A 71 -1.96 -23.67 -12.43
CA ASP A 71 -2.87 -22.91 -11.59
C ASP A 71 -2.87 -23.48 -10.16
N VAL A 72 -2.84 -22.60 -9.17
CA VAL A 72 -2.82 -22.97 -7.74
C VAL A 72 -4.21 -23.18 -7.16
N ALA A 73 -5.24 -22.69 -7.85
CA ALA A 73 -6.64 -22.99 -7.59
C ALA A 73 -7.47 -22.81 -8.86
N GLU A 74 -8.51 -23.62 -9.02
CA GLU A 74 -9.45 -23.58 -10.13
C GLU A 74 -10.87 -23.80 -9.62
N ALA A 75 -11.85 -23.25 -10.32
CA ALA A 75 -13.28 -23.44 -10.05
C ALA A 75 -14.11 -23.38 -11.33
N GLU A 76 -15.13 -24.22 -11.43
CA GLU A 76 -16.13 -24.13 -12.50
C GLU A 76 -17.04 -22.93 -12.28
N THR A 77 -17.05 -22.00 -13.23
CA THR A 77 -17.80 -20.74 -13.15
C THR A 77 -18.45 -20.42 -14.49
N GLN A 78 -19.25 -21.36 -15.00
CA GLN A 78 -19.87 -21.25 -16.32
C GLN A 78 -20.76 -20.00 -16.43
N ASN A 79 -20.49 -19.19 -17.44
CA ASN A 79 -21.20 -17.95 -17.73
C ASN A 79 -21.22 -16.95 -16.56
N ILE A 80 -20.14 -16.91 -15.76
CA ILE A 80 -20.03 -15.97 -14.63
C ILE A 80 -19.94 -14.50 -15.09
N LEU A 81 -19.35 -14.25 -16.26
CA LEU A 81 -19.27 -12.92 -16.87
C LEU A 81 -20.30 -12.77 -18.01
N GLY A 82 -20.57 -11.55 -18.42
CA GLY A 82 -21.28 -11.30 -19.67
C GLY A 82 -21.09 -9.90 -20.26
N ALA A 83 -21.26 -9.83 -21.58
CA ALA A 83 -20.98 -8.63 -22.37
C ALA A 83 -21.93 -7.45 -22.09
N HIS A 84 -23.10 -7.72 -21.51
CA HIS A 84 -24.17 -6.74 -21.31
C HIS A 84 -24.64 -6.63 -19.86
N HIS A 85 -24.04 -7.40 -18.94
CA HIS A 85 -24.41 -7.38 -17.53
C HIS A 85 -23.16 -7.31 -16.64
N MET A 86 -23.29 -6.59 -15.54
CA MET A 86 -22.24 -6.45 -14.54
C MET A 86 -22.26 -7.66 -13.59
N CYS A 87 -21.14 -8.36 -13.48
CA CYS A 87 -20.90 -9.39 -12.49
C CYS A 87 -20.26 -8.75 -11.24
N ASN A 88 -20.90 -8.94 -10.08
CA ASN A 88 -20.42 -8.41 -8.82
C ASN A 88 -19.61 -9.48 -8.09
N ILE A 89 -18.35 -9.19 -7.81
CA ILE A 89 -17.48 -10.09 -7.06
C ILE A 89 -16.75 -9.35 -5.94
N TRP A 90 -16.30 -10.12 -4.96
CA TRP A 90 -15.34 -9.65 -3.97
C TRP A 90 -14.13 -10.57 -3.95
N ILE A 91 -12.99 -9.98 -3.63
CA ILE A 91 -11.73 -10.68 -3.39
C ILE A 91 -11.28 -10.30 -1.99
N GLN A 92 -10.91 -11.29 -1.17
CA GLN A 92 -10.42 -11.08 0.19
C GLN A 92 -9.19 -11.95 0.40
N TRP A 93 -8.16 -11.38 1.00
CA TRP A 93 -7.01 -12.13 1.48
C TRP A 93 -6.82 -11.96 2.98
N PHE A 94 -6.06 -12.87 3.57
CA PHE A 94 -5.82 -12.96 5.00
C PHE A 94 -4.34 -13.16 5.30
N CYS A 95 -3.89 -12.76 6.49
CA CYS A 95 -2.50 -12.90 6.93
C CYS A 95 -2.05 -14.37 7.02
N ASP A 96 -2.99 -15.29 7.15
CA ASP A 96 -2.72 -16.72 7.16
C ASP A 96 -2.45 -17.29 5.75
N GLY A 97 -2.44 -16.45 4.72
CA GLY A 97 -2.19 -16.80 3.33
C GLY A 97 -3.40 -17.26 2.53
N THR A 98 -4.61 -17.18 3.10
CA THR A 98 -5.84 -17.49 2.38
C THR A 98 -6.19 -16.36 1.42
N VAL A 99 -6.55 -16.69 0.17
CA VAL A 99 -7.10 -15.79 -0.85
C VAL A 99 -8.44 -16.38 -1.32
N ASN A 100 -9.52 -15.63 -1.16
CA ASN A 100 -10.87 -16.02 -1.51
C ASN A 100 -11.46 -15.06 -2.53
N VAL A 101 -12.22 -15.61 -3.48
CA VAL A 101 -13.07 -14.88 -4.42
C VAL A 101 -14.49 -15.39 -4.26
N GLY A 102 -15.44 -14.47 -4.18
CA GLY A 102 -16.83 -14.83 -3.98
C GLY A 102 -17.83 -13.87 -4.63
N HIS A 103 -19.07 -14.32 -4.66
CA HIS A 103 -20.22 -13.55 -5.10
C HIS A 103 -20.70 -12.59 -4.02
N LEU A 104 -21.47 -11.57 -4.42
CA LEU A 104 -22.03 -10.58 -3.49
C LEU A 104 -22.92 -11.20 -2.39
N ASN A 105 -23.55 -12.36 -2.65
CA ASN A 105 -24.35 -13.11 -1.69
C ASN A 105 -23.53 -13.72 -0.52
N GLY A 106 -22.19 -13.65 -0.59
CA GLY A 106 -21.27 -14.17 0.42
C GLY A 106 -20.68 -15.54 0.10
N GLU A 107 -21.12 -16.20 -0.97
CA GLU A 107 -20.63 -17.50 -1.40
C GLU A 107 -19.22 -17.38 -2.00
N VAL A 108 -18.28 -18.18 -1.51
CA VAL A 108 -16.93 -18.32 -2.06
C VAL A 108 -16.96 -19.36 -3.16
N PHE A 109 -16.54 -19.00 -4.37
CA PHE A 109 -16.45 -19.94 -5.47
C PHE A 109 -15.01 -20.30 -5.82
N LEU A 110 -14.02 -19.51 -5.40
CA LEU A 110 -12.60 -19.78 -5.66
C LEU A 110 -11.77 -19.45 -4.42
N SER A 111 -10.94 -20.38 -3.98
CA SER A 111 -10.14 -20.26 -2.75
C SER A 111 -8.76 -20.88 -2.93
N TYR A 112 -7.75 -20.22 -2.39
CA TYR A 112 -6.37 -20.71 -2.36
C TYR A 112 -5.74 -20.42 -0.99
N LYS A 113 -4.87 -21.32 -0.52
CA LYS A 113 -4.13 -21.19 0.72
C LYS A 113 -2.63 -21.25 0.44
N ASP A 114 -1.99 -20.08 0.42
CA ASP A 114 -0.54 -20.00 0.25
C ASP A 114 0.18 -20.36 1.55
N ARG A 115 1.22 -21.19 1.45
CA ARG A 115 2.10 -21.53 2.58
C ARG A 115 3.15 -20.46 2.85
N ASN A 116 3.41 -19.59 1.88
CA ASN A 116 4.37 -18.49 1.94
C ASN A 116 3.74 -17.24 1.31
N PRO A 117 2.73 -16.63 1.96
CA PRO A 117 2.06 -15.46 1.41
C PRO A 117 3.00 -14.26 1.36
N PHE A 118 2.71 -13.36 0.44
CA PHE A 118 3.37 -12.06 0.31
C PHE A 118 2.33 -10.96 0.48
N VAL A 119 2.81 -9.75 0.74
CA VAL A 119 1.93 -8.61 0.87
C VAL A 119 1.55 -8.02 -0.46
N ILE A 120 0.29 -7.63 -0.53
CA ILE A 120 -0.39 -7.09 -1.70
C ILE A 120 -0.53 -5.59 -1.46
N ASN A 121 0.16 -4.81 -2.29
CA ASN A 121 0.12 -3.35 -2.24
C ASN A 121 -0.60 -2.76 -3.46
N TYR A 122 -0.75 -3.54 -4.53
CA TYR A 122 -1.39 -3.08 -5.75
C TYR A 122 -2.35 -4.12 -6.31
N ILE A 123 -3.40 -3.58 -6.91
CA ILE A 123 -4.35 -4.31 -7.73
C ILE A 123 -4.17 -3.85 -9.17
N GLY A 124 -4.08 -4.79 -10.09
CA GLY A 124 -4.17 -4.55 -11.52
C GLY A 124 -5.46 -5.13 -12.07
N VAL A 125 -6.09 -4.46 -13.03
CA VAL A 125 -7.18 -5.03 -13.83
C VAL A 125 -6.84 -5.03 -15.31
N SER A 126 -7.22 -6.10 -16.01
CA SER A 126 -7.13 -6.23 -17.47
C SER A 126 -8.21 -7.17 -18.01
N THR A 127 -8.41 -7.15 -19.33
CA THR A 127 -9.11 -8.19 -20.08
C THR A 127 -8.21 -8.67 -21.20
N ALA A 128 -8.32 -9.94 -21.58
CA ALA A 128 -7.44 -10.54 -22.57
C ALA A 128 -8.19 -11.52 -23.47
N TRP A 129 -7.47 -12.10 -24.44
CA TRP A 129 -7.96 -13.15 -25.33
C TRP A 129 -9.20 -12.76 -26.16
N GLY A 130 -9.22 -11.52 -26.65
CA GLY A 130 -10.33 -10.97 -27.43
C GLY A 130 -11.44 -10.33 -26.60
N ALA A 131 -11.32 -10.37 -25.26
CA ALA A 131 -12.25 -9.69 -24.38
C ALA A 131 -11.87 -8.21 -24.19
N THR A 132 -12.88 -7.35 -24.13
CA THR A 132 -12.78 -6.01 -23.55
C THR A 132 -13.67 -5.95 -22.32
N GLY A 133 -13.30 -5.15 -21.32
CA GLY A 133 -14.06 -5.09 -20.08
C GLY A 133 -14.15 -3.73 -19.45
N GLU A 134 -15.23 -3.51 -18.71
CA GLU A 134 -15.42 -2.38 -17.80
C GLU A 134 -15.41 -2.89 -16.36
N PHE A 135 -14.57 -2.27 -15.53
CA PHE A 135 -14.45 -2.53 -14.10
C PHE A 135 -14.96 -1.31 -13.32
N LEU A 136 -15.85 -1.55 -12.35
CA LEU A 136 -16.24 -0.56 -11.33
C LEU A 136 -15.70 -1.03 -9.99
N ILE A 137 -14.75 -0.31 -9.44
CA ILE A 137 -14.01 -0.75 -8.24
C ILE A 137 -14.45 0.12 -7.07
N GLU A 138 -14.92 -0.50 -5.99
CA GLU A 138 -15.40 0.22 -4.81
C GLU A 138 -14.27 1.07 -4.25
N GLU A 139 -14.47 2.40 -4.21
CA GLU A 139 -13.52 3.28 -3.54
C GLU A 139 -13.44 2.88 -2.08
N SER A 140 -12.24 2.50 -1.67
CA SER A 140 -11.93 2.20 -0.31
C SER A 140 -11.03 3.31 0.20
N PRO A 141 -11.53 4.27 1.00
CA PRO A 141 -10.62 5.08 1.81
C PRO A 141 -9.76 4.11 2.62
N CYS A 142 -8.46 4.39 2.77
CA CYS A 142 -7.60 3.62 3.66
C CYS A 142 -8.17 3.71 5.08
N THR A 143 -9.08 2.83 5.48
CA THR A 143 -9.93 3.07 6.65
C THR A 143 -9.14 2.88 7.94
N SER A 144 -8.74 4.00 8.54
CA SER A 144 -8.59 4.35 9.94
C SER A 144 -8.47 3.25 11.02
N ILE A 145 -9.32 2.21 11.14
CA ILE A 145 -9.26 1.29 12.31
C ILE A 145 -8.00 0.42 12.35
N VAL A 146 -7.62 -0.22 11.25
CA VAL A 146 -6.39 -1.06 11.19
C VAL A 146 -5.15 -0.19 11.35
N VAL A 147 -5.19 1.01 10.76
CA VAL A 147 -4.12 2.00 10.85
C VAL A 147 -4.02 2.53 12.28
N ARG A 148 -5.13 2.86 12.94
CA ARG A 148 -5.19 3.27 14.35
C ARG A 148 -4.68 2.16 15.26
N GLN A 149 -5.05 0.92 15.01
CA GLN A 149 -4.52 -0.23 15.74
C GLN A 149 -2.99 -0.35 15.56
N GLN A 150 -2.48 -0.22 14.34
CA GLN A 150 -1.04 -0.22 14.08
C GLN A 150 -0.33 0.99 14.69
N LEU A 151 -0.95 2.19 14.67
CA LEU A 151 -0.41 3.39 15.33
C LEU A 151 -0.33 3.21 16.85
N ILE A 152 -1.29 2.50 17.44
CA ILE A 152 -1.26 2.11 18.87
C ILE A 152 -0.16 1.08 19.10
N GLU A 153 -0.09 0.02 18.29
CA GLU A 153 0.90 -1.04 18.42
C GLU A 153 2.34 -0.51 18.25
N THR A 154 2.54 0.46 17.36
CA THR A 154 3.84 1.08 17.08
C THR A 154 4.11 2.34 17.92
N SER A 155 3.19 2.74 18.79
CA SER A 155 3.33 3.95 19.62
C SER A 155 4.59 3.92 20.50
N HIS A 156 5.04 2.74 20.91
CA HIS A 156 6.25 2.54 21.71
C HIS A 156 7.56 2.92 20.99
N PHE A 157 7.54 3.06 19.66
CA PHE A 157 8.67 3.59 18.90
C PHE A 157 8.73 5.12 18.91
N TRP A 158 7.68 5.81 19.38
CA TRP A 158 7.59 7.27 19.33
C TRP A 158 7.78 7.86 20.72
N VAL A 159 8.87 8.62 20.88
CA VAL A 159 9.25 9.23 22.16
C VAL A 159 9.03 10.73 22.09
N ASP A 160 8.29 11.31 23.04
CA ASP A 160 8.11 12.76 23.12
C ASP A 160 9.46 13.47 23.26
N TYR A 161 9.70 14.46 22.41
CA TYR A 161 10.92 15.26 22.48
C TYR A 161 10.91 16.16 23.72
N ASN A 162 12.07 16.28 24.37
CA ASN A 162 12.28 17.19 25.48
C ASN A 162 13.65 17.86 25.34
N GLU A 163 13.68 19.19 25.36
CA GLU A 163 14.90 19.98 25.19
C GLU A 163 15.99 19.68 26.23
N SER A 164 15.61 19.31 27.46
CA SER A 164 16.57 18.94 28.51
C SER A 164 17.24 17.58 28.28
N SER A 165 16.55 16.66 27.59
CA SER A 165 17.03 15.31 27.28
C SER A 165 17.71 15.24 25.91
N GLY A 166 17.38 16.17 25.00
CA GLY A 166 17.87 16.19 23.63
C GLY A 166 17.35 15.02 22.79
N ILE A 167 18.04 14.74 21.67
CA ILE A 167 17.71 13.62 20.78
C ILE A 167 18.16 12.29 21.44
N PRO A 168 17.26 11.30 21.61
CA PRO A 168 17.62 9.99 22.17
C PRO A 168 18.72 9.28 21.37
N GLN A 169 19.58 8.50 22.04
CA GLN A 169 20.69 7.77 21.40
C GLN A 169 20.23 6.75 20.35
N ASN A 170 19.02 6.20 20.50
CA ASN A 170 18.43 5.25 19.57
C ASN A 170 17.43 5.90 18.61
N ALA A 171 17.48 7.22 18.43
CA ALA A 171 16.70 7.91 17.43
C ALA A 171 17.10 7.44 16.02
N VAL A 172 16.10 7.20 15.17
CA VAL A 172 16.31 6.76 13.80
C VAL A 172 16.84 7.94 12.97
N MET A 173 18.09 7.82 12.51
CA MET A 173 18.72 8.77 11.60
C MET A 173 18.33 8.45 10.15
N ALA A 174 17.75 9.41 9.45
CA ALA A 174 17.30 9.27 8.08
C ALA A 174 18.41 9.50 7.05
N SER A 175 19.41 10.32 7.39
CA SER A 175 20.61 10.57 6.60
C SER A 175 21.78 11.06 7.48
N GLU A 176 23.01 10.86 7.00
CA GLU A 176 24.25 11.12 7.75
C GLU A 176 24.47 12.60 8.10
N ASP A 177 23.73 13.52 7.48
CA ASP A 177 23.74 14.95 7.73
C ASP A 177 22.97 15.36 9.02
N GLY A 178 22.56 14.38 9.84
CA GLY A 178 21.86 14.63 11.10
C GLY A 178 20.36 14.89 10.94
N LEU A 179 19.75 14.37 9.87
CA LEU A 179 18.30 14.33 9.71
C LEU A 179 17.71 13.17 10.51
N TYR A 180 16.70 13.46 11.33
CA TYR A 180 15.94 12.44 12.06
C TYR A 180 14.46 12.47 11.68
N ILE A 181 13.74 11.43 12.11
CA ILE A 181 12.32 11.25 11.79
C ILE A 181 11.47 11.64 12.99
N GLY A 182 10.55 12.57 12.76
CA GLY A 182 9.58 13.02 13.74
C GLY A 182 8.14 12.88 13.28
N ARG A 183 7.22 13.06 14.22
CA ARG A 183 5.80 13.29 13.93
C ARG A 183 5.20 14.26 14.92
N THR A 184 4.14 14.95 14.53
CA THR A 184 3.48 15.96 15.37
C THR A 184 2.03 16.15 14.95
N HIS A 185 1.20 16.60 15.89
CA HIS A 185 -0.15 17.03 15.57
C HIS A 185 -0.16 18.39 14.88
N HIS A 186 -0.97 18.53 13.84
CA HIS A 186 -1.27 19.79 13.17
C HIS A 186 -2.66 19.74 12.53
N ARG A 187 -3.57 20.62 12.96
CA ARG A 187 -4.92 20.78 12.39
C ARG A 187 -5.65 19.44 12.19
N ASP A 188 -5.78 18.68 13.27
CA ASP A 188 -6.41 17.36 13.33
C ASP A 188 -5.70 16.22 12.57
N SER A 189 -4.58 16.50 11.91
CA SER A 189 -3.67 15.46 11.41
C SER A 189 -2.56 15.16 12.42
N LEU A 190 -2.17 13.89 12.52
CA LEU A 190 -0.85 13.49 13.02
C LEU A 190 0.06 13.31 11.80
N THR A 191 1.06 14.16 11.63
CA THR A 191 1.85 14.22 10.39
C THR A 191 3.33 13.91 10.64
N PRO A 192 3.96 13.01 9.85
CA PRO A 192 5.41 12.79 9.92
C PRO A 192 6.19 13.93 9.26
N GLY A 193 7.43 14.15 9.72
CA GLY A 193 8.32 15.21 9.24
C GLY A 193 9.78 14.98 9.61
N GLY A 194 10.64 15.86 9.11
CA GLY A 194 12.08 15.81 9.34
C GLY A 194 12.47 16.64 10.54
N ILE A 195 13.36 16.11 11.37
CA ILE A 195 13.93 16.85 12.50
C ILE A 195 15.36 17.25 12.17
N ARG A 196 15.62 18.56 12.25
CA ARG A 196 16.97 19.15 12.26
C ARG A 196 17.02 20.24 13.31
N ASN A 197 18.17 20.40 13.98
CA ASN A 197 18.38 21.46 14.98
C ASN A 197 17.23 21.58 16.01
N ASN A 198 16.73 20.44 16.48
CA ASN A 198 15.64 20.37 17.47
C ASN A 198 14.29 20.97 17.01
N VAL A 199 14.07 21.07 15.71
CA VAL A 199 12.81 21.49 15.10
C VAL A 199 12.32 20.38 14.18
N CYS A 200 11.06 19.98 14.34
CA CYS A 200 10.38 19.07 13.41
C CYS A 200 9.64 19.89 12.36
N THR A 201 10.01 19.73 11.09
CA THR A 201 9.38 20.40 9.96
C THR A 201 8.47 19.41 9.23
N ILE A 202 7.19 19.75 9.08
CA ILE A 202 6.17 18.94 8.41
C ILE A 202 5.58 19.66 7.19
N ALA A 203 5.12 18.88 6.21
CA ALA A 203 4.35 19.36 5.06
C ALA A 203 2.84 19.23 5.33
N TRP A 204 2.09 20.34 5.27
CA TRP A 204 0.63 20.32 5.39
C TRP A 204 -0.05 21.51 4.70
N GLY A 205 -1.06 21.23 3.87
CA GLY A 205 -1.99 22.21 3.32
C GLY A 205 -1.33 23.22 2.38
N GLY A 206 -0.37 22.80 1.58
CA GLY A 206 0.39 23.65 0.66
C GLY A 206 1.57 24.40 1.29
N ALA A 207 1.85 24.20 2.58
CA ALA A 207 2.91 24.90 3.30
C ALA A 207 3.77 23.97 4.18
N SER A 208 4.97 24.44 4.48
CA SER A 208 5.86 23.87 5.49
C SER A 208 5.56 24.47 6.87
N HIS A 209 5.64 23.65 7.92
CA HIS A 209 5.41 24.08 9.30
C HIS A 209 6.47 23.55 10.25
N ASP A 210 7.13 24.46 10.95
CA ASP A 210 8.07 24.14 12.02
C ASP A 210 7.36 23.92 13.36
N LYS A 211 7.75 22.87 14.07
CA LYS A 211 7.17 22.45 15.35
C LYS A 211 8.26 22.16 16.37
N LYS A 212 8.01 22.60 17.61
CA LYS A 212 8.86 22.34 18.79
C LYS A 212 8.33 21.21 19.66
N ASP A 213 7.01 21.00 19.63
CA ASP A 213 6.36 19.87 20.29
C ASP A 213 6.19 18.76 19.24
N PHE A 214 6.96 17.69 19.38
CA PHE A 214 6.94 16.57 18.44
C PHE A 214 7.42 15.29 19.13
N GLN A 215 7.16 14.16 18.48
CA GLN A 215 7.70 12.86 18.85
C GLN A 215 8.83 12.48 17.92
N ILE A 216 9.83 11.76 18.44
CA ILE A 216 10.98 11.24 17.71
C ILE A 216 10.80 9.74 17.52
N LEU A 217 11.01 9.26 16.30
CA LEU A 217 11.06 7.84 16.04
C LEU A 217 12.35 7.24 16.61
N CYS A 218 12.19 6.29 17.50
CA CYS A 218 13.26 5.54 18.16
C CYS A 218 13.09 4.05 17.84
N GLY A 219 14.13 3.42 17.32
CA GLY A 219 14.06 2.04 16.87
C GLY A 219 15.41 1.50 16.45
N ARG A 220 15.53 0.19 16.41
CA ARG A 220 16.67 -0.51 15.84
C ARG A 220 16.13 -1.26 14.63
N ASP A 221 16.85 -1.21 13.51
CA ASP A 221 16.56 -2.00 12.30
C ASP A 221 15.42 -1.46 11.41
N VAL A 222 15.61 -0.24 10.89
CA VAL A 222 14.81 0.29 9.78
C VAL A 222 15.53 0.18 8.45
N ASN A 223 14.78 0.16 7.36
CA ASN A 223 15.31 0.24 6.00
C ASN A 223 14.51 1.21 5.14
N TRP A 224 15.13 1.64 4.03
CA TRP A 224 14.52 2.51 3.03
C TRP A 224 14.30 1.73 1.74
N VAL A 225 13.05 1.68 1.29
CA VAL A 225 12.66 0.92 0.09
C VAL A 225 12.17 1.91 -0.96
N LYS A 226 12.80 1.89 -2.15
CA LYS A 226 12.35 2.70 -3.29
C LYS A 226 10.87 2.46 -3.58
N SER A 227 10.13 3.53 -3.73
CA SER A 227 8.67 3.58 -3.78
C SER A 227 8.24 4.72 -4.71
N TRP A 228 7.02 4.64 -5.24
CA TRP A 228 6.52 5.65 -6.16
C TRP A 228 4.99 5.67 -6.22
N GLU A 229 4.41 6.78 -6.68
CA GLU A 229 2.98 6.91 -7.03
C GLU A 229 2.01 6.42 -5.94
N GLY A 230 2.31 6.73 -4.68
CA GLY A 230 1.51 6.33 -3.52
C GLY A 230 1.78 4.92 -2.99
N SER A 231 2.80 4.23 -3.52
CA SER A 231 3.14 2.88 -3.09
C SER A 231 3.64 2.85 -1.66
N VAL A 232 3.17 1.87 -0.91
CA VAL A 232 3.65 1.61 0.44
C VAL A 232 4.05 0.14 0.53
N PRO A 233 5.35 -0.18 0.69
CA PRO A 233 5.84 -1.56 0.79
C PRO A 233 5.40 -2.25 2.08
N LEU A 234 5.58 -3.58 2.11
CA LEU A 234 5.37 -4.36 3.33
C LEU A 234 6.29 -3.87 4.47
N TYR A 235 5.75 -3.87 5.69
CA TYR A 235 6.40 -3.37 6.90
C TYR A 235 6.66 -1.86 6.91
N ALA A 236 6.06 -1.10 5.99
CA ALA A 236 6.04 0.34 6.11
C ALA A 236 5.38 0.75 7.42
N LEU A 237 6.04 1.64 8.16
CA LEU A 237 5.55 2.13 9.45
C LEU A 237 4.48 3.20 9.22
N PRO A 238 3.22 3.00 9.62
CA PRO A 238 2.27 4.09 9.71
C PRO A 238 2.77 5.08 10.75
N ALA A 239 2.83 6.35 10.38
CA ALA A 239 3.37 7.40 11.25
C ALA A 239 2.35 8.48 11.59
N GLY A 240 1.18 8.43 10.97
CA GLY A 240 0.20 9.48 11.09
C GLY A 240 -1.16 9.14 10.49
N GLU A 241 -2.08 10.06 10.70
CA GLU A 241 -3.43 10.07 10.14
C GLU A 241 -3.70 11.50 9.63
N SER A 242 -4.22 11.65 8.43
CA SER A 242 -4.64 12.95 7.88
C SER A 242 -5.90 13.46 8.57
N GLU A 243 -6.26 14.72 8.32
CA GLU A 243 -7.53 15.31 8.75
C GLU A 243 -8.77 14.54 8.22
N ASP A 244 -8.65 13.88 7.07
CA ASP A 244 -9.70 13.06 6.46
C ASP A 244 -9.55 11.55 6.78
N ASP A 245 -8.90 11.20 7.89
CA ASP A 245 -8.75 9.82 8.38
C ASP A 245 -7.93 8.85 7.46
N TYR A 246 -7.09 9.37 6.55
CA TYR A 246 -6.18 8.56 5.75
C TYR A 246 -4.85 8.31 6.46
N ALA A 247 -4.33 7.09 6.34
CA ALA A 247 -3.00 6.75 6.84
C ALA A 247 -1.90 7.56 6.16
N LEU A 248 -0.96 8.05 6.95
CA LEU A 248 0.26 8.68 6.48
C LEU A 248 1.46 7.80 6.82
N PHE A 249 2.34 7.60 5.83
CA PHE A 249 3.58 6.85 5.99
C PHE A 249 4.79 7.78 5.86
N ILE A 250 5.96 7.29 6.27
CA ILE A 250 7.19 8.08 6.23
C ILE A 250 7.87 7.86 4.88
N GLY A 251 8.00 8.94 4.12
CA GLY A 251 8.82 8.97 2.93
C GLY A 251 10.07 9.82 3.14
N ARG A 252 11.13 9.52 2.41
CA ARG A 252 12.22 10.45 2.18
C ARG A 252 12.43 10.70 0.69
N VAL A 253 12.81 11.91 0.36
CA VAL A 253 13.11 12.35 -1.00
C VAL A 253 14.46 13.06 -0.99
N LEU A 254 15.30 12.79 -2.00
CA LEU A 254 16.53 13.52 -2.24
C LEU A 254 16.21 14.74 -3.12
N HIS A 255 16.14 15.92 -2.52
CA HIS A 255 15.89 17.18 -3.21
C HIS A 255 17.15 18.06 -3.14
N GLU A 256 17.63 18.53 -4.29
CA GLU A 256 18.84 19.36 -4.39
C GLU A 256 20.07 18.80 -3.63
N GLY A 257 20.21 17.47 -3.61
CA GLY A 257 21.34 16.79 -2.96
C GLY A 257 21.19 16.59 -1.45
N VAL A 258 20.06 16.98 -0.86
CA VAL A 258 19.77 16.82 0.56
C VAL A 258 18.51 15.97 0.75
N TYR A 259 18.52 15.07 1.73
CA TYR A 259 17.33 14.29 2.05
C TYR A 259 16.33 15.12 2.86
N HIS A 260 15.06 14.96 2.55
CA HIS A 260 13.92 15.52 3.28
C HIS A 260 12.99 14.40 3.69
N ILE A 261 12.49 14.43 4.93
CA ILE A 261 11.41 13.55 5.38
C ILE A 261 10.07 14.20 5.09
N GLY A 262 9.15 13.40 4.59
CA GLY A 262 7.81 13.83 4.24
C GLY A 262 6.75 12.80 4.61
N LYS A 263 5.50 13.15 4.28
CA LYS A 263 4.35 12.26 4.41
C LYS A 263 4.07 11.61 3.06
N ILE A 264 4.06 10.28 3.01
CA ILE A 264 3.46 9.55 1.91
C ILE A 264 1.96 9.52 2.16
N GLN A 265 1.20 10.00 1.18
CA GLN A 265 -0.25 10.03 1.22
C GLN A 265 -0.77 9.18 0.05
N PRO A 266 -1.02 7.86 0.27
CA PRO A 266 -1.31 6.92 -0.80
C PRO A 266 -2.49 7.31 -1.68
N ASN A 267 -3.54 7.90 -1.08
CA ASN A 267 -4.72 8.36 -1.80
C ASN A 267 -4.44 9.57 -2.72
N HIS A 268 -3.36 10.32 -2.49
CA HIS A 268 -2.89 11.39 -3.40
C HIS A 268 -1.79 10.91 -4.34
N GLN A 269 -1.31 9.67 -4.19
CA GLN A 269 -0.27 9.06 -5.00
C GLN A 269 1.09 9.79 -4.94
N VAL A 270 1.39 10.50 -3.86
CA VAL A 270 2.63 11.28 -3.71
C VAL A 270 3.21 11.20 -2.32
N CYS A 271 4.50 11.50 -2.21
CA CYS A 271 5.15 11.92 -0.97
C CYS A 271 5.27 13.45 -0.96
N TYR A 272 4.72 14.09 0.07
CA TYR A 272 4.85 15.53 0.27
C TYR A 272 6.03 15.81 1.20
N ILE A 273 6.98 16.63 0.74
CA ILE A 273 8.09 17.12 1.57
C ILE A 273 8.01 18.64 1.78
N PRO A 274 8.47 19.14 2.94
CA PRO A 274 8.63 20.57 3.15
C PRO A 274 9.93 21.07 2.51
N VAL A 275 9.81 22.02 1.57
CA VAL A 275 10.94 22.70 0.90
C VAL A 275 10.62 24.18 0.79
N ASP A 276 11.56 25.05 1.17
CA ASP A 276 11.45 26.51 1.02
C ASP A 276 10.14 27.16 1.51
N GLY A 277 9.56 26.63 2.58
CA GLY A 277 8.29 27.13 3.13
C GLY A 277 7.03 26.53 2.48
N HIS A 278 7.20 25.73 1.44
CA HIS A 278 6.13 25.09 0.66
C HIS A 278 6.05 23.59 0.92
N GLU A 279 4.86 23.03 0.68
CA GLU A 279 4.63 21.59 0.58
C GLU A 279 4.75 21.18 -0.89
N GLU A 280 5.76 20.37 -1.21
CA GLU A 280 6.06 19.96 -2.57
C GLU A 280 5.77 18.45 -2.77
N PRO A 281 4.99 18.07 -3.80
CA PRO A 281 4.67 16.67 -4.10
C PRO A 281 5.76 15.98 -4.94
N TYR A 282 6.11 14.76 -4.56
CA TYR A 282 7.01 13.87 -5.29
C TYR A 282 6.35 12.53 -5.59
N ILE A 283 6.47 12.08 -6.84
CA ILE A 283 6.00 10.77 -7.26
C ILE A 283 7.04 9.67 -7.03
N ASP A 284 8.32 9.99 -6.93
CA ASP A 284 9.42 9.05 -6.64
C ASP A 284 10.03 9.35 -5.26
N TYR A 285 10.14 8.33 -4.42
CA TYR A 285 10.62 8.48 -3.04
C TYR A 285 11.14 7.15 -2.47
N GLU A 286 11.62 7.16 -1.24
CA GLU A 286 11.91 5.95 -0.49
C GLU A 286 10.98 5.89 0.73
N THR A 287 10.35 4.74 0.96
CA THR A 287 9.47 4.51 2.12
C THR A 287 10.26 3.87 3.25
N LEU A 288 10.05 4.37 4.47
CA LEU A 288 10.61 3.74 5.67
C LEU A 288 9.86 2.45 5.98
N VAL A 289 10.59 1.35 6.13
CA VAL A 289 10.08 0.06 6.61
C VAL A 289 10.81 -0.35 7.88
N ILE A 290 10.11 -1.05 8.78
CA ILE A 290 10.71 -1.70 9.94
C ILE A 290 11.06 -3.14 9.54
N CYS A 291 12.28 -3.60 9.85
CA CYS A 291 12.62 -5.00 9.67
C CYS A 291 12.19 -5.78 10.90
N ASP A 292 11.14 -6.59 10.77
CA ASP A 292 10.66 -7.41 11.89
C ASP A 292 11.71 -8.45 12.32
N TYR A 293 11.81 -8.59 13.65
CA TYR A 293 12.71 -9.42 14.46
C TYR A 293 12.52 -10.96 14.31
N TYR A 294 12.11 -11.44 13.13
CA TYR A 294 11.97 -12.88 12.82
C TYR A 294 12.79 -13.32 11.59
N ALA A 295 13.94 -12.68 11.35
CA ALA A 295 15.04 -13.40 10.74
C ALA A 295 15.56 -14.39 11.79
N ALA A 296 14.99 -15.60 11.79
CA ALA A 296 15.63 -16.74 12.40
C ALA A 296 17.01 -16.88 11.73
N GLU A 297 18.04 -16.32 12.35
CA GLU A 297 19.40 -16.75 12.12
C GLU A 297 19.45 -18.22 12.52
N TYR A 298 19.30 -19.07 11.51
CA TYR A 298 19.95 -20.36 11.49
C TYR A 298 21.43 -20.11 11.80
N ILE A 299 21.81 -20.28 13.07
CA ILE A 299 23.19 -20.54 13.44
C ILE A 299 23.49 -21.95 12.94
N GLY A 300 23.85 -22.03 11.65
CA GLY A 300 24.58 -23.17 11.11
C GLY A 300 25.97 -23.16 11.71
N ARG A 301 26.20 -24.12 12.60
CA ARG A 301 27.47 -24.61 13.19
C ARG A 301 28.70 -23.70 13.15
#